data_AF-A0ABD5SQL9-F1
#
_entry.id   AF-A0ABD5SQL9-F1
#
_cell.length_a   1.000
_cell.length_b   1.000
_cell.length_c   1.000
_cell.angle_alpha   90.00
_cell.angle_beta   90.00
_cell.angle_gamma   90.00
#
_symmetry.space_group_name_H-M   'P 1'
#
loop_
_entity.id
_entity.type
_entity.pdbx_description
1 polymer ?
#
loop_
_entity_poly.entity_id
_entity_poly.type
_entity_poly.pdbx_seq_one_letter_code
_entity_poly.pdbx_strand_id
1 'polypeptide(L)'
;MSRGDFAAVDPTDRAPWYWYVLIGYPVLSLLGIVSLARLTGGGSVLATGVGSIALLIVVTAAGAVTLPAIWRDVEFVTATTDSWTPDRQLYVGAAVAVPLVFGVLAGLAAGFGIAIAIAIVAFLVSTVTVCLAYLYNRHREIGLLTR
;
A
#
# COMPACT_ATOMS: atom_id res chain seq x y z
N MET A 1 12.66 9.58 -32.14
CA MET A 1 11.49 10.00 -31.35
C MET A 1 11.59 11.50 -31.13
N SER A 2 10.56 12.24 -31.54
CA SER A 2 10.58 13.71 -31.50
C SER A 2 10.17 14.19 -30.10
N ARG A 3 10.70 15.33 -29.66
CA ARG A 3 10.41 15.94 -28.36
C ARG A 3 8.92 16.30 -28.15
N GLY A 4 8.10 16.20 -29.19
CA GLY A 4 6.66 16.48 -29.18
C GLY A 4 5.77 15.30 -28.83
N ASP A 5 6.30 14.07 -28.80
CA ASP A 5 5.49 12.85 -28.57
C ASP A 5 5.27 12.53 -27.08
N PHE A 6 5.91 13.28 -26.17
CA PHE A 6 5.75 13.14 -24.71
C PHE A 6 4.56 13.95 -24.15
N ALA A 7 3.82 14.66 -25.00
CA ALA A 7 2.72 15.53 -24.60
C ALA A 7 1.35 14.83 -24.54
N ALA A 8 1.30 13.51 -24.39
CA ALA A 8 0.12 12.83 -23.85
C ALA A 8 0.16 12.84 -22.31
N VAL A 9 0.49 14.00 -21.74
CA VAL A 9 0.08 14.33 -20.37
C VAL A 9 -1.44 14.39 -20.43
N ASP A 10 -2.09 13.67 -19.53
CA ASP A 10 -3.54 13.74 -19.29
C ASP A 10 -4.03 15.19 -19.49
N PRO A 11 -4.95 15.46 -20.43
CA PRO A 11 -5.37 16.83 -20.78
C PRO A 11 -6.04 17.58 -19.62
N THR A 12 -6.15 16.95 -18.44
CA THR A 12 -6.65 17.58 -17.22
C THR A 12 -5.59 18.22 -16.34
N ASP A 13 -4.28 18.15 -16.65
CA ASP A 13 -3.18 18.71 -15.83
C ASP A 13 -3.17 18.21 -14.36
N ARG A 14 -3.99 17.19 -14.06
CA ARG A 14 -4.11 16.57 -12.75
C ARG A 14 -3.12 15.43 -12.72
N ALA A 15 -2.04 15.61 -11.94
CA ALA A 15 -1.22 14.48 -11.53
C ALA A 15 -2.17 13.35 -11.08
N PRO A 16 -2.08 12.14 -11.67
CA PRO A 16 -3.11 11.14 -11.49
C PRO A 16 -3.28 10.82 -10.00
N TRP A 17 -4.47 11.03 -9.44
CA TRP A 17 -4.71 11.05 -8.00
C TRP A 17 -4.21 9.79 -7.25
N TYR A 18 -4.16 8.65 -7.95
CA TYR A 18 -3.65 7.37 -7.43
C TYR A 18 -2.16 7.44 -7.02
N TRP A 19 -1.38 8.37 -7.56
CA TRP A 19 0.00 8.65 -7.13
C TRP A 19 0.09 9.09 -5.69
N TYR A 20 -0.79 10.01 -5.30
CA TYR A 20 -0.82 10.53 -3.95
C TYR A 20 -1.26 9.46 -2.95
N VAL A 21 -2.10 8.52 -3.38
CA VAL A 21 -2.47 7.35 -2.57
C VAL A 21 -1.27 6.44 -2.33
N LEU A 22 -0.50 6.11 -3.37
CA LEU A 22 0.68 5.24 -3.27
C LEU A 22 1.76 5.80 -2.35
N ILE A 23 2.05 7.10 -2.48
CA ILE A 23 3.07 7.78 -1.67
C ILE A 23 2.54 8.09 -0.26
N GLY A 24 1.26 8.46 -0.14
CA GLY A 24 0.64 8.79 1.13
C GLY A 24 0.48 7.59 2.05
N TYR A 25 0.32 6.39 1.50
CA TYR A 25 0.05 5.20 2.31
C TYR A 25 1.19 4.77 3.24
N PRO A 26 2.47 4.68 2.83
CA PRO A 26 3.56 4.43 3.77
C PRO A 26 3.61 5.43 4.92
N VAL A 27 3.38 6.72 4.62
CA VAL A 27 3.38 7.79 5.63
C VAL A 27 2.21 7.63 6.60
N LEU A 28 0.99 7.43 6.08
CA LEU A 28 -0.20 7.19 6.90
C LEU A 28 -0.09 5.91 7.74
N SER A 29 0.52 4.85 7.19
CA SER A 29 0.75 3.60 7.90
C SER A 29 1.73 3.77 9.05
N LEU A 30 2.84 4.50 8.83
CA LEU A 30 3.79 4.83 9.89
C LEU A 30 3.15 5.69 10.98
N LEU A 31 2.37 6.71 10.61
CA LEU A 31 1.61 7.53 11.56
C LEU A 31 0.60 6.69 12.34
N GLY A 32 -0.06 5.74 11.69
CA GLY A 32 -0.96 4.79 12.32
C GLY A 32 -0.24 3.88 13.32
N ILE A 33 0.89 3.30 12.95
CA ILE A 33 1.70 2.45 13.83
C ILE A 33 2.20 3.24 15.05
N VAL A 34 2.72 4.46 14.84
CA VAL A 34 3.20 5.33 15.94
C VAL A 34 2.05 5.71 16.87
N SER A 35 0.89 6.04 16.32
CA SER A 35 -0.30 6.38 17.11
C SER A 35 -0.79 5.18 17.92
N LEU A 36 -0.78 3.97 17.33
CA LEU A 36 -1.13 2.72 18.02
C LEU A 36 -0.17 2.41 19.17
N ALA A 37 1.14 2.56 18.94
CA ALA A 37 2.18 2.36 19.97
C ALA A 37 2.07 3.37 21.13
N ARG A 38 1.62 4.59 20.85
CA ARG A 38 1.37 5.61 21.88
C ARG A 38 0.11 5.29 22.71
N LEU A 39 -0.93 4.77 22.07
CA LEU A 39 -2.16 4.37 22.76
C LEU A 39 -1.93 3.19 23.71
N THR A 40 -1.07 2.24 23.35
CA THR A 40 -0.74 1.09 24.22
C THR A 40 0.21 1.42 25.37
N GLY A 41 0.83 2.61 25.38
CA GLY A 41 1.89 2.99 26.33
C GLY A 41 1.49 3.79 27.58
N GLY A 42 0.22 4.14 27.80
CA GLY A 42 -0.13 4.91 29.02
C GLY A 42 -1.55 5.49 29.20
N GLY A 43 -2.56 5.05 28.44
CA GLY A 43 -3.96 5.52 28.58
C GLY A 43 -4.91 4.43 29.09
N SER A 44 -6.04 4.80 29.71
CA SER A 44 -7.01 3.85 30.26
C SER A 44 -7.52 2.86 29.20
N VAL A 45 -7.58 1.58 29.58
CA VAL A 45 -7.84 0.41 28.72
C VAL A 45 -9.10 0.54 27.86
N LEU A 46 -10.10 1.31 28.30
CA LEU A 46 -11.37 1.53 27.60
C LEU A 46 -11.29 2.64 26.52
N ALA A 47 -10.50 3.69 26.73
CA ALA A 47 -10.26 4.73 25.71
C ALA A 47 -9.29 4.24 24.63
N THR A 48 -8.36 3.36 25.00
CA THR A 48 -7.41 2.75 24.07
C THR A 48 -8.06 1.72 23.14
N GLY A 49 -9.16 1.08 23.53
CA GLY A 49 -9.84 0.08 22.69
C GLY A 49 -10.52 0.67 21.45
N VAL A 50 -11.41 1.64 21.62
CA VAL A 50 -12.21 2.20 20.51
C VAL A 50 -11.35 3.03 19.56
N GLY A 51 -10.45 3.87 20.08
CA GLY A 51 -9.53 4.67 19.26
C GLY A 51 -8.58 3.81 18.42
N SER A 52 -8.05 2.73 18.99
CA SER A 52 -7.17 1.81 18.26
C SER A 52 -7.90 1.05 17.16
N ILE A 53 -9.14 0.63 17.41
CA ILE A 53 -9.97 -0.04 16.39
C ILE A 53 -10.31 0.93 15.24
N ALA A 54 -10.73 2.16 15.54
CA ALA A 54 -11.03 3.16 14.53
C ALA A 54 -9.79 3.47 13.66
N LEU A 55 -8.63 3.62 14.28
CA LEU A 55 -7.37 3.83 13.57
C LEU A 55 -7.01 2.63 12.69
N LEU A 56 -7.13 1.40 13.21
CA LEU A 56 -6.88 0.18 12.44
C LEU A 56 -7.80 0.07 11.22
N ILE A 57 -9.08 0.43 11.37
CA ILE A 57 -10.03 0.47 10.24
C ILE A 57 -9.56 1.48 9.19
N VAL A 58 -9.20 2.70 9.60
CA VAL A 58 -8.75 3.75 8.67
C VAL A 58 -7.48 3.33 7.93
N VAL A 59 -6.48 2.79 8.63
CA VAL A 59 -5.21 2.39 8.01
C VAL A 59 -5.40 1.16 7.12
N THR A 60 -6.26 0.21 7.50
CA THR A 60 -6.61 -0.94 6.67
C THR A 60 -7.36 -0.49 5.40
N ALA A 61 -8.32 0.41 5.53
CA ALA A 61 -9.05 0.96 4.39
C ALA A 61 -8.10 1.72 3.44
N ALA A 62 -7.18 2.53 3.98
CA ALA A 62 -6.15 3.19 3.18
C ALA A 62 -5.27 2.18 2.43
N GLY A 63 -4.91 1.06 3.06
CA GLY A 63 -4.16 -0.03 2.44
C GLY A 63 -4.94 -0.72 1.34
N ALA A 64 -6.24 -0.94 1.53
CA ALA A 64 -7.07 -1.54 0.50
C ALA A 64 -7.16 -0.65 -0.77
N VAL A 65 -7.14 0.68 -0.60
CA VAL A 65 -7.18 1.64 -1.71
C VAL A 65 -5.85 1.73 -2.46
N THR A 66 -4.73 1.28 -1.89
CA THR A 66 -3.45 1.27 -2.63
C THR A 66 -3.36 0.17 -3.67
N LEU A 67 -4.03 -0.97 -3.45
CA LEU A 67 -4.03 -2.08 -4.41
C LEU A 67 -4.56 -1.69 -5.80
N PRO A 68 -5.76 -1.06 -5.93
CA PRO A 68 -6.22 -0.58 -7.22
C PRO A 68 -5.36 0.57 -7.76
N ALA A 69 -4.69 1.35 -6.89
CA ALA A 69 -3.75 2.39 -7.32
C ALA A 69 -2.49 1.78 -7.97
N ILE A 70 -1.88 0.75 -7.37
CA ILE A 70 -0.76 0.00 -7.98
C ILE A 70 -1.20 -0.60 -9.31
N TRP A 71 -2.36 -1.24 -9.33
CA TRP A 71 -2.87 -1.89 -10.53
C TRP A 71 -3.03 -0.91 -11.69
N ARG A 72 -3.65 0.25 -11.44
CA ARG A 72 -3.83 1.30 -12.44
C ARG A 72 -2.51 1.90 -12.90
N ASP A 73 -1.55 2.04 -12.00
CA ASP A 73 -0.24 2.56 -12.40
C ASP A 73 0.55 1.56 -13.25
N VAL A 74 0.49 0.26 -12.94
CA VAL A 74 1.10 -0.77 -13.79
C VAL A 74 0.51 -0.73 -15.20
N GLU A 75 -0.83 -0.61 -15.32
CA GLU A 75 -1.48 -0.49 -16.62
C GLU A 75 -0.99 0.75 -17.39
N PHE A 76 -0.88 1.89 -16.70
CA PHE A 76 -0.37 3.12 -17.30
C PHE A 76 1.09 2.98 -17.74
N VAL A 77 1.97 2.49 -16.86
CA VAL A 77 3.40 2.29 -17.13
C VAL A 77 3.59 1.35 -18.32
N THR A 78 2.92 0.20 -18.33
CA THR A 78 3.04 -0.79 -19.41
C THR A 78 2.56 -0.23 -20.75
N ALA A 79 1.60 0.69 -20.74
CA ALA A 79 1.09 1.33 -21.95
C ALA A 79 1.96 2.50 -22.45
N THR A 80 2.81 3.08 -21.59
CA THR A 80 3.53 4.34 -21.87
C THR A 80 5.04 4.20 -21.92
N THR A 81 5.61 3.13 -21.38
CA THR A 81 7.05 2.88 -21.43
C THR A 81 7.37 1.41 -21.72
N ASP A 82 8.41 1.22 -22.53
CA ASP A 82 8.98 -0.10 -22.80
C ASP A 82 10.11 -0.46 -21.81
N SER A 83 10.53 0.48 -20.95
CA SER A 83 11.69 0.29 -20.06
C SER A 83 11.42 -0.67 -18.89
N TRP A 84 10.16 -0.81 -18.48
CA TRP A 84 9.78 -1.61 -17.33
C TRP A 84 8.36 -2.14 -17.46
N THR A 85 8.22 -3.47 -17.39
CA THR A 85 6.93 -4.16 -17.43
C THR A 85 6.63 -4.82 -16.09
N PRO A 86 6.15 -4.07 -15.08
CA PRO A 86 5.84 -4.63 -13.78
C PRO A 86 4.70 -5.65 -13.85
N ASP A 87 4.86 -6.77 -13.14
CA ASP A 87 3.78 -7.74 -12.98
C ASP A 87 2.79 -7.28 -11.88
N ARG A 88 1.63 -6.77 -12.31
CA ARG A 88 0.55 -6.38 -11.40
C ARG A 88 0.04 -7.50 -10.50
N GLN A 89 0.02 -8.74 -11.00
CA GLN A 89 -0.45 -9.90 -10.23
C GLN A 89 0.53 -10.22 -9.12
N LEU A 90 1.83 -10.05 -9.37
CA LEU A 90 2.85 -10.23 -8.34
C LEU A 90 2.70 -9.21 -7.20
N TYR A 91 2.60 -7.91 -7.50
CA TYR A 91 2.51 -6.87 -6.47
C TYR A 91 1.21 -6.96 -5.67
N VAL A 92 0.06 -6.99 -6.34
CA VAL A 92 -1.24 -7.06 -5.67
C VAL A 92 -1.47 -8.42 -5.03
N GLY A 93 -1.04 -9.49 -5.70
CA GLY A 93 -1.10 -10.85 -5.17
C GLY A 93 -0.27 -11.03 -3.91
N ALA A 94 0.95 -10.49 -3.85
CA ALA A 94 1.77 -10.54 -2.64
C ALA A 94 1.11 -9.82 -1.46
N ALA A 95 0.52 -8.63 -1.70
CA ALA A 95 -0.17 -7.86 -0.67
C ALA A 95 -1.37 -8.59 -0.05
N VAL A 96 -2.03 -9.45 -0.83
CA VAL A 96 -3.23 -10.21 -0.41
C VAL A 96 -2.88 -11.62 0.09
N ALA A 97 -1.91 -12.30 -0.53
CA ALA A 97 -1.55 -13.67 -0.18
C ALA A 97 -0.92 -13.75 1.21
N VAL A 98 -0.05 -12.80 1.56
CA VAL A 98 0.61 -12.74 2.87
C VAL A 98 -0.41 -12.75 4.02
N PRO A 99 -1.35 -11.80 4.13
CA PRO A 99 -2.31 -11.80 5.23
C PRO A 99 -3.22 -13.03 5.26
N LEU A 100 -3.57 -13.61 4.11
CA LEU A 100 -4.36 -14.84 4.07
C LEU A 100 -3.58 -16.02 4.66
N VAL A 101 -2.32 -16.21 4.25
CA VAL A 101 -1.47 -17.28 4.78
C VAL A 101 -1.26 -17.12 6.28
N PHE A 102 -0.85 -15.93 6.72
CA PHE A 102 -0.62 -15.67 8.14
C PHE A 102 -1.90 -15.75 8.96
N GLY A 103 -3.04 -15.27 8.44
CA GLY A 103 -4.34 -15.38 9.08
C GLY A 103 -4.79 -16.82 9.27
N VAL A 104 -4.66 -17.67 8.24
CA VAL A 104 -5.00 -19.10 8.33
C VAL A 104 -4.11 -19.82 9.33
N LEU A 105 -2.78 -19.63 9.25
CA LEU A 105 -1.84 -20.26 10.18
C LEU A 105 -2.10 -19.83 11.64
N ALA A 106 -2.37 -18.55 11.86
CA ALA A 106 -2.74 -18.01 13.17
C ALA A 106 -4.07 -18.58 13.69
N GLY A 107 -5.07 -18.70 12.82
CA GLY A 107 -6.37 -19.27 13.18
C GLY A 107 -6.28 -20.72 13.60
N LEU A 108 -5.46 -21.51 12.91
CA LEU A 108 -5.18 -22.91 13.27
C LEU A 108 -4.41 -23.02 14.60
N ALA A 109 -3.49 -22.10 14.88
CA ALA A 109 -2.64 -22.17 16.06
C ALA A 109 -3.27 -21.58 17.34
N ALA A 110 -4.04 -20.50 17.22
CA ALA A 110 -4.43 -19.65 18.35
C ALA A 110 -5.90 -19.21 18.32
N GLY A 111 -6.69 -19.67 17.34
CA GLY A 111 -8.12 -19.38 17.23
C GLY A 111 -8.47 -18.11 16.45
N PHE A 112 -9.77 -17.93 16.22
CA PHE A 112 -10.29 -16.97 15.24
C PHE A 112 -9.99 -15.49 15.54
N GLY A 113 -10.05 -15.07 16.80
CA GLY A 113 -9.77 -13.68 17.17
C GLY A 113 -8.33 -13.27 16.86
N ILE A 114 -7.38 -14.15 17.17
CA ILE A 114 -5.95 -13.93 16.89
C ILE A 114 -5.68 -14.01 15.39
N ALA A 115 -6.39 -14.88 14.66
CA ALA A 115 -6.34 -14.96 13.20
C ALA A 115 -6.60 -13.61 12.52
N ILE A 116 -7.68 -12.92 12.93
CA ILE A 116 -8.07 -11.63 12.37
C ILE A 116 -7.00 -10.57 12.66
N ALA A 117 -6.54 -10.49 13.92
CA ALA A 117 -5.53 -9.52 14.31
C ALA A 117 -4.24 -9.69 13.50
N ILE A 118 -3.78 -10.94 13.34
CA ILE A 118 -2.58 -11.25 12.56
C ILE A 118 -2.79 -10.97 11.08
N ALA A 119 -3.95 -11.30 10.51
CA ALA A 119 -4.27 -11.00 9.12
C ALA A 119 -4.23 -9.49 8.84
N ILE A 120 -4.79 -8.65 9.73
CA ILE A 120 -4.76 -7.19 9.57
C ILE A 120 -3.33 -6.67 9.62
N VAL A 121 -2.53 -7.06 10.63
CA VAL A 121 -1.14 -6.60 10.73
C VAL A 121 -0.31 -7.05 9.54
N ALA A 122 -0.46 -8.31 9.12
CA ALA A 122 0.20 -8.86 7.94
C ALA A 122 -0.20 -8.12 6.67
N PHE A 123 -1.46 -7.71 6.53
CA PHE A 123 -1.94 -6.92 5.40
C PHE A 123 -1.28 -5.55 5.35
N LEU A 124 -1.22 -4.86 6.49
CA LEU A 124 -0.59 -3.53 6.58
C LEU A 124 0.90 -3.60 6.23
N VAL A 125 1.63 -4.53 6.86
CA VAL A 125 3.06 -4.71 6.60
C VAL A 125 3.30 -5.07 5.13
N SER A 126 2.55 -6.05 4.61
CA SER A 126 2.70 -6.49 3.23
C SER A 126 2.40 -5.37 2.24
N THR A 127 1.31 -4.62 2.45
CA THR A 127 0.93 -3.51 1.57
C THR A 127 1.98 -2.39 1.60
N VAL A 128 2.54 -2.06 2.77
CA VAL A 128 3.63 -1.08 2.87
C VAL A 128 4.88 -1.57 2.13
N THR A 129 5.29 -2.82 2.34
CA THR A 129 6.44 -3.41 1.65
C THR A 129 6.25 -3.42 0.13
N VAL A 130 5.08 -3.82 -0.34
CA VAL A 130 4.72 -3.82 -1.76
C VAL A 130 4.74 -2.41 -2.33
N CYS A 131 4.17 -1.42 -1.64
CA CYS A 131 4.22 -0.02 -2.07
C CYS A 131 5.66 0.50 -2.18
N LEU A 132 6.49 0.23 -1.17
CA LEU A 132 7.90 0.65 -1.18
C LEU A 132 8.70 -0.02 -2.29
N ALA A 133 8.54 -1.34 -2.46
CA ALA A 133 9.20 -2.10 -3.51
C ALA A 133 8.77 -1.61 -4.91
N TYR A 134 7.47 -1.39 -5.10
CA TYR A 134 6.93 -0.86 -6.33
C TYR A 134 7.48 0.53 -6.66
N LEU A 135 7.42 1.45 -5.69
CA LEU A 135 7.94 2.82 -5.85
C LEU A 135 9.44 2.85 -6.11
N TYR A 136 10.21 2.00 -5.42
CA TYR A 136 11.65 1.88 -5.63
C TYR A 136 11.97 1.38 -7.04
N ASN A 137 11.33 0.29 -7.48
CA ASN A 137 11.56 -0.27 -8.82
C ASN A 137 11.12 0.72 -9.90
N ARG A 138 9.95 1.34 -9.72
CA ARG A 138 9.50 2.39 -10.62
C ARG A 138 10.48 3.55 -10.68
N HIS A 139 11.00 4.00 -9.55
CA HIS A 139 11.98 5.09 -9.52
C HIS A 139 13.33 4.68 -10.14
N ARG A 140 13.75 3.44 -9.96
CA ARG A 140 14.98 2.92 -10.58
C ARG A 140 14.88 2.85 -12.10
N GLU A 141 13.75 2.39 -12.62
CA GLU A 141 13.57 2.15 -14.06
C GLU A 141 12.98 3.35 -14.83
N ILE A 142 12.25 4.23 -14.15
CA ILE A 142 11.53 5.38 -14.73
C ILE A 142 11.90 6.71 -14.03
N GLY A 143 12.40 6.67 -12.80
CA GLY A 143 12.60 7.85 -11.95
C GLY A 143 13.85 8.68 -12.27
N LEU A 144 13.57 9.91 -12.73
CA LEU A 144 14.36 11.15 -12.71
C LEU A 144 15.71 11.23 -13.47
N LEU A 145 16.14 10.19 -14.19
CA LEU A 145 17.32 10.24 -15.07
C LEU A 145 17.00 10.31 -16.57
N THR A 146 15.84 10.83 -16.95
CA THR A 146 15.66 11.47 -18.26
C THR A 146 15.90 12.97 -18.13
N ARG A 147 17.16 13.34 -17.89
CA ARG A 147 17.68 14.65 -18.34
C ARG A 147 18.30 14.46 -19.72
#